data_AF-A0AAV2B9I2-F1
#
_entry.id   AF-A0AAV2B9I2-F1
#
_cell.length_a   1.000
_cell.length_b   1.000
_cell.length_c   1.000
_cell.angle_alpha   90.00
_cell.angle_beta   90.00
_cell.angle_gamma   90.00
#
_symmetry.space_group_name_H-M   'P 1'
#
loop_
_entity.id
_entity.type
_entity.pdbx_description
1 polymer ?
#
loop_
_entity_poly.entity_id
_entity_poly.type
_entity_poly.pdbx_seq_one_letter_code
_entity_poly.pdbx_strand_id
1 'polypeptide(L)' 'MVRKWVRAFKDGRTNIHDEERRWRPSVITDDFIQKVGSKVKENRRFTISSLSEEFPVVSRSFLHEIVFER' A
#
# COMPACT_ATOMS: atom_id res chain seq x y z
N MET A 1 -9.16 -27.52 7.27
CA MET A 1 -8.32 -27.08 8.40
C MET A 1 -7.36 -28.18 8.88
N VAL A 2 -7.85 -29.36 9.28
CA VAL A 2 -7.03 -30.49 9.82
C VAL A 2 -5.89 -30.93 8.90
N ARG A 3 -6.15 -31.13 7.60
CA ARG A 3 -5.12 -31.62 6.65
C ARG A 3 -3.92 -30.67 6.49
N LYS A 4 -4.14 -29.35 6.64
CA LYS A 4 -3.07 -28.33 6.60
C LYS A 4 -2.18 -28.45 7.84
N TRP A 5 -2.80 -28.58 9.02
CA TRP A 5 -2.09 -28.76 10.29
C TRP A 5 -1.32 -30.08 10.34
N VAL A 6 -1.92 -31.19 9.90
CA VAL A 6 -1.23 -32.49 9.83
C VAL A 6 0.04 -32.43 8.98
N ARG A 7 0.02 -31.69 7.87
CA ARG A 7 1.24 -31.46 7.06
C ARG A 7 2.24 -30.57 7.78
N ALA A 8 1.81 -29.43 8.31
CA ALA A 8 2.68 -28.49 9.01
C ALA A 8 3.41 -29.15 10.19
N PHE A 9 2.73 -29.98 10.99
CA PHE A 9 3.36 -30.72 12.09
C PHE A 9 4.32 -31.80 11.60
N LYS A 10 3.99 -32.51 10.50
CA LYS A 10 4.92 -33.46 9.87
C LYS A 10 6.17 -32.78 9.33
N ASP A 11 6.04 -31.55 8.85
CA ASP A 11 7.14 -30.73 8.34
C ASP A 11 7.92 -30.03 9.48
N GLY A 12 7.64 -30.37 10.74
CA GLY A 12 8.42 -29.92 11.91
C GLY A 12 7.91 -28.65 12.59
N ARG A 13 6.74 -28.12 12.23
CA ARG A 13 6.12 -27.00 12.95
C ARG A 13 5.76 -27.45 14.37
N THR A 14 6.35 -26.83 15.38
CA THR A 14 6.08 -27.12 16.81
C THR A 14 5.14 -26.13 17.47
N ASN A 15 4.88 -24.98 16.84
CA ASN A 15 4.06 -23.89 17.39
C ASN A 15 2.69 -23.81 16.70
N ILE A 16 1.63 -23.66 17.50
CA ILE A 16 0.23 -23.53 17.08
C ILE A 16 -0.12 -22.09 16.68
N HIS A 17 0.67 -21.10 17.11
CA HIS A 17 0.47 -19.71 16.70
C HIS A 17 0.76 -19.55 15.22
N ASP A 18 -0.08 -18.80 14.50
CA ASP A 18 0.22 -18.39 13.13
C ASP A 18 1.52 -17.56 13.12
N GLU A 19 2.29 -17.69 12.04
CA GLU A 19 3.45 -16.82 11.86
C GLU A 19 3.00 -15.36 11.80
N GLU A 20 3.86 -14.48 12.27
CA GLU A 20 3.61 -13.05 12.20
C GLU A 20 3.22 -12.69 10.78
N ARG A 21 2.04 -12.10 10.65
CA ARG A 21 1.49 -11.75 9.34
C ARG A 21 2.46 -10.74 8.75
N ARG A 22 3.24 -11.17 7.75
CA ARG A 22 3.96 -10.22 6.90
C ARG A 22 2.90 -9.36 6.26
N TRP A 23 2.78 -8.12 6.73
CA TRP A 23 1.89 -7.15 6.12
C TRP A 23 2.23 -7.07 4.64
N ARG A 24 1.20 -7.02 3.79
CA ARG A 24 1.43 -6.63 2.41
C ARG A 24 2.00 -5.21 2.47
N PRO A 25 3.14 -4.92 1.82
CA PRO A 25 3.60 -3.55 1.70
C PRO A 25 2.43 -2.72 1.19
N SER A 26 2.05 -1.68 1.93
CA SER A 26 1.12 -0.70 1.41
C SER A 26 1.75 -0.16 0.14
N VAL A 27 0.97 -0.15 -0.95
CA VAL A 27 1.43 0.44 -2.22
C VAL A 27 1.74 1.93 -2.05
N ILE A 28 1.20 2.51 -0.98
CA ILE A 28 1.43 3.84 -0.48
C ILE A 28 2.62 3.78 0.48
N THR A 29 3.76 4.31 0.05
CA THR A 29 4.96 4.53 0.85
C THR A 29 5.17 6.03 1.08
N ASP A 30 5.96 6.42 2.08
CA ASP A 30 6.29 7.84 2.31
C ASP A 30 6.95 8.49 1.09
N ASP A 31 7.77 7.73 0.36
CA ASP A 31 8.38 8.14 -0.91
C ASP A 31 7.32 8.49 -1.97
N PHE A 32 6.23 7.71 -2.03
CA PHE A 32 5.11 7.98 -2.92
C PHE A 32 4.42 9.31 -2.58
N ILE A 33 4.15 9.56 -1.29
CA ILE A 33 3.53 10.80 -0.82
C ILE A 33 4.44 12.00 -1.14
N GLN A 34 5.75 11.86 -0.93
CA GLN A 34 6.72 12.90 -1.26
C GLN A 34 6.77 13.20 -2.77
N LYS A 35 6.64 12.18 -3.61
CA LYS A 35 6.61 12.32 -5.08
C LYS A 35 5.37 13.08 -5.56
N VAL A 36 4.18 12.73 -5.06
CA VAL A 36 2.94 13.48 -5.36
C VAL A 36 3.06 14.92 -4.86
N GLY A 37 3.52 15.13 -3.63
CA GLY A 37 3.71 16.46 -3.05
C GLY A 37 4.75 17.33 -3.76
N SER A 38 5.71 16.72 -4.48
CA SER A 38 6.67 17.41 -5.33
C SER A 38 6.05 17.81 -6.67
N LYS A 39 5.22 16.94 -7.26
CA LYS A 39 4.51 17.23 -8.51
C LYS A 39 3.55 18.41 -8.37
N VAL A 40 2.84 18.44 -7.24
CA VAL A 40 1.98 19.57 -6.83
C VAL A 40 2.75 20.89 -6.71
N LYS A 41 4.01 20.83 -6.24
CA LYS A 41 4.88 22.01 -6.14
C LYS A 41 5.42 22.47 -7.49
N GLU A 42 5.77 21.53 -8.37
CA GLU A 42 6.29 21.79 -9.71
C GLU A 42 5.24 22.46 -10.60
N ASN A 43 4.01 21.96 -10.60
CA ASN A 43 2.91 22.51 -11.37
C ASN A 43 1.73 22.81 -10.46
N ARG A 44 1.58 24.08 -10.04
CA ARG A 44 0.43 24.52 -9.21
C ARG A 44 -0.93 24.50 -9.93
N ARG A 45 -0.95 24.34 -11.26
CA ARG A 45 -2.19 24.24 -12.07
C ARG A 45 -2.52 22.79 -12.46
N PHE A 46 -2.24 21.85 -11.56
CA PHE A 46 -2.59 20.45 -11.74
C PHE A 46 -4.09 20.21 -11.48
N THR A 47 -4.62 19.13 -12.06
CA THR A 47 -5.96 18.63 -11.74
C THR A 47 -5.85 17.24 -11.08
N ILE A 48 -6.82 16.85 -10.26
CA ILE A 48 -6.83 15.49 -9.66
C ILE A 48 -6.86 14.41 -10.75
N SER A 49 -7.51 14.67 -11.89
CA SER A 49 -7.51 13.76 -13.04
C SER A 49 -6.11 13.57 -13.63
N SER A 50 -5.33 14.66 -13.80
CA SER A 50 -3.95 14.56 -14.28
C SER A 50 -3.05 13.75 -13.34
N LEU A 51 -3.22 13.90 -12.02
CA LEU A 51 -2.50 13.06 -11.05
C LEU A 51 -2.94 11.60 -11.11
N SER A 52 -4.23 11.34 -11.36
CA SER A 52 -4.74 9.96 -11.50
C SER A 52 -4.20 9.26 -12.74
N GLU A 53 -3.92 10.00 -13.81
CA GLU A 53 -3.29 9.46 -15.03
C GLU A 53 -1.80 9.17 -14.80
N GLU A 54 -1.08 10.06 -14.10
CA GLU A 54 0.33 9.87 -13.75
C GLU A 54 0.53 8.77 -12.68
N PHE A 55 -0.43 8.60 -11.78
CA PHE A 55 -0.39 7.64 -10.68
C PHE A 55 -1.61 6.69 -10.73
N PRO A 56 -1.70 5.79 -11.72
CA PRO A 56 -2.87 4.93 -11.92
C PRO A 56 -3.05 3.87 -10.82
N VAL A 57 -2.03 3.71 -9.98
CA VAL A 57 -1.95 2.68 -8.93
C VAL A 57 -2.76 3.06 -7.68
N VAL A 58 -3.05 4.36 -7.49
CA VAL A 58 -3.79 4.88 -6.34
C VAL A 58 -5.16 5.42 -6.75
N SER A 59 -6.09 5.39 -5.80
CA SER A 59 -7.44 5.91 -6.02
C SER A 59 -7.45 7.45 -6.06
N ARG A 60 -8.40 8.02 -6.79
CA ARG A 60 -8.59 9.48 -6.84
C ARG A 60 -8.90 10.09 -5.48
N SER A 61 -9.64 9.37 -4.64
CA SER A 61 -9.97 9.83 -3.28
C SER A 61 -8.72 9.98 -2.43
N PHE A 62 -7.80 9.02 -2.52
CA PHE A 62 -6.54 9.08 -1.78
C PHE A 62 -5.60 10.18 -2.30
N LEU A 63 -5.56 10.41 -3.62
CA LEU A 63 -4.87 11.58 -4.19
C LEU A 63 -5.46 12.90 -3.69
N HIS A 64 -6.78 12.98 -3.54
CA HIS A 64 -7.44 14.16 -2.99
C HIS A 64 -7.05 14.39 -1.53
N GLU A 65 -7.01 13.34 -0.71
CA GLU A 65 -6.55 13.37 0.67
C GLU A 65 -5.12 13.92 0.77
N ILE A 66 -4.15 13.36 0.02
CA ILE A 66 -2.76 13.84 0.02
C ILE A 66 -2.64 15.31 -0.39
N VAL A 67 -3.45 15.76 -1.35
CA VAL A 67 -3.41 17.14 -1.85
C VAL A 67 -4.01 18.13 -0.86
N PHE A 68 -5.08 17.74 -0.16
CA PHE A 68 -5.88 18.62 0.69
C PHE A 68 -5.46 18.59 2.16
N GLU A 69 -4.90 17.48 2.64
CA GLU A 69 -4.45 17.28 4.02
C GLU A 69 -3.02 17.80 4.26
N ARG A 70 -2.61 18.79 3.46
CA ARG A 70 -1.29 19.40 3.47
C ARG A 70 -1.26 20.76 4.15
#